data_AF-A0A1M3T3R7-F1
#
_entry.id   AF-A0A1M3T3R7-F1
#
_cell.length_a   1.000
_cell.length_b   1.000
_cell.length_c   1.000
_cell.angle_alpha   90.00
_cell.angle_beta   90.00
_cell.angle_gamma   90.00
#
_symmetry.space_group_name_H-M   'P 1'
#
loop_
_entity.id
_entity.type
_entity.pdbx_description
1 polymer ?
#
loop_
_entity_poly.entity_id
_entity_poly.type
_entity_poly.pdbx_seq_one_letter_code
_entity_poly.pdbx_strand_id
1 'polypeptide(L)'
;MQPITLYSHPIGPNPWKVAIILSALRIPYETIMVDFTEVKKEPYVSLCPNGRLPTIVDPNKNMTLWESGAIVNYLIETYDPSHQLSYDTSPERHQLQQWLHFQVSGQGPYYGQLGWFRRQPEQVAQAIERYMAEIRRVMSVLDRVLTDREWLVGARMQTSPLFPGRIWCRWWSGTSAWCRN
;
A
#
# COMPACT_ATOMS: atom_id res chain seq x y z
N MET A 1 13.68 11.69 -16.86
CA MET A 1 12.30 11.37 -16.41
C MET A 1 11.83 12.52 -15.53
N GLN A 2 10.68 13.12 -15.85
CA GLN A 2 10.11 14.18 -15.02
C GLN A 2 9.55 13.58 -13.71
N PRO A 3 9.60 14.30 -12.57
CA PRO A 3 9.07 13.81 -11.32
C PRO A 3 7.57 13.51 -11.39
N ILE A 4 7.15 12.36 -10.85
CA ILE A 4 5.73 12.05 -10.65
C ILE A 4 5.23 12.81 -9.41
N THR A 5 4.06 13.42 -9.49
CA THR A 5 3.42 14.03 -8.31
C THR A 5 2.64 12.97 -7.54
N LEU A 6 2.94 12.79 -6.26
CA LEU A 6 2.20 11.94 -5.32
C LEU A 6 1.41 12.81 -4.33
N TYR A 7 0.08 12.76 -4.40
CA TYR A 7 -0.78 13.35 -3.38
C TYR A 7 -0.86 12.39 -2.18
N SER A 8 -0.46 12.89 -1.01
CA SER A 8 -0.24 12.11 0.21
C SER A 8 -0.81 12.79 1.45
N HIS A 9 -0.76 12.08 2.57
CA HIS A 9 -1.06 12.62 3.90
C HIS A 9 -0.14 11.94 4.93
N PRO A 10 0.41 12.67 5.93
CA PRO A 10 1.39 12.11 6.86
C PRO A 10 0.93 10.84 7.59
N ILE A 11 -0.34 10.79 7.98
CA ILE A 11 -0.92 9.70 8.79
C ILE A 11 -1.51 8.57 7.93
N GLY A 12 -1.85 8.84 6.66
CA GLY A 12 -2.55 7.86 5.83
C GLY A 12 -1.58 6.76 5.37
N PRO A 13 -1.85 5.46 5.59
CA PRO A 13 -0.88 4.42 5.23
C PRO A 13 -0.79 4.18 3.71
N ASN A 14 -1.89 4.35 2.97
CA ASN A 14 -1.96 4.01 1.55
C ASN A 14 -1.00 4.83 0.66
N PRO A 15 -0.85 6.16 0.83
CA PRO A 15 0.15 6.94 0.09
C PRO A 15 1.60 6.47 0.28
N TRP A 16 1.99 6.10 1.51
CA TRP A 16 3.36 5.65 1.79
C TRP A 16 3.72 4.35 1.06
N LYS A 17 2.74 3.47 0.83
CA LYS A 17 2.91 2.29 -0.04
C LYS A 17 3.36 2.68 -1.45
N VAL A 18 2.76 3.74 -2.02
CA VAL A 18 3.12 4.23 -3.36
C VAL A 18 4.51 4.87 -3.34
N ALA A 19 4.81 5.71 -2.35
CA ALA A 19 6.13 6.34 -2.17
C ALA A 19 7.27 5.31 -2.08
N ILE A 20 7.03 4.20 -1.39
CA ILE A 20 7.94 3.07 -1.30
C ILE A 20 8.25 2.48 -2.69
N ILE A 21 7.24 2.24 -3.52
CA ILE A 21 7.42 1.64 -4.86
C ILE A 21 8.15 2.63 -5.78
N LEU A 22 7.77 3.91 -5.74
CA LEU A 22 8.48 4.97 -6.48
C LEU A 22 9.96 5.00 -6.10
N SER A 23 10.27 4.94 -4.80
CA SER A 23 11.65 4.90 -4.29
C SER A 23 12.41 3.64 -4.71
N ALA A 24 11.77 2.47 -4.61
CA ALA A 24 12.37 1.18 -4.96
C ALA A 24 12.71 1.08 -6.45
N LEU A 25 11.86 1.63 -7.32
CA LEU A 25 12.09 1.74 -8.76
C LEU A 25 12.96 2.94 -9.15
N ARG A 26 13.42 3.74 -8.17
CA ARG A 26 14.22 4.95 -8.37
C ARG A 26 13.54 5.96 -9.32
N ILE A 27 12.22 6.03 -9.25
CA ILE A 27 11.40 6.99 -9.99
C ILE A 27 11.46 8.32 -9.22
N PRO A 28 11.88 9.44 -9.84
CA PRO A 28 11.82 10.74 -9.18
C PRO A 28 10.35 11.10 -8.94
N TYR A 29 10.04 11.59 -7.74
CA TYR A 29 8.69 12.01 -7.39
C TYR A 29 8.71 13.16 -6.38
N GLU A 30 7.67 13.98 -6.44
CA GLU A 30 7.39 15.02 -5.45
C GLU A 30 6.13 14.66 -4.69
N THR A 31 6.07 15.06 -3.42
CA THR A 31 4.90 14.76 -2.57
C THR A 31 4.14 16.03 -2.25
N ILE A 32 2.86 16.06 -2.57
CA ILE A 32 1.92 17.11 -2.15
C ILE A 32 1.10 16.57 -0.98
N MET A 33 1.23 17.21 0.18
CA MET A 33 0.43 16.84 1.35
C MET A 33 -0.95 17.50 1.27
N VAL A 34 -2.00 16.70 1.38
CA VAL A 34 -3.40 17.14 1.35
C VAL A 34 -4.06 16.74 2.66
N ASP A 35 -4.63 17.71 3.39
CA ASP A 35 -5.38 17.45 4.62
C ASP A 35 -6.62 16.60 4.34
N PHE A 36 -6.99 15.70 5.26
CA PHE A 36 -8.19 14.88 5.13
C PHE A 36 -9.49 15.70 5.08
N THR A 37 -9.52 16.94 5.60
CA THR A 37 -10.69 17.83 5.44
C THR A 37 -10.84 18.37 4.03
N GLU A 38 -9.77 18.37 3.23
CA GLU A 38 -9.73 18.94 1.88
C GLU A 38 -9.90 17.88 0.78
N VAL A 39 -9.72 16.59 1.08
CA VAL A 39 -9.84 15.51 0.09
C VAL A 39 -11.25 15.36 -0.51
N LYS A 40 -12.27 16.00 0.05
CA LYS A 40 -13.65 16.01 -0.46
C LYS A 40 -14.02 17.30 -1.20
N LYS A 41 -13.06 18.21 -1.38
CA LYS A 41 -13.27 19.53 -1.98
C LYS A 41 -12.44 19.68 -3.24
N GLU A 42 -12.78 20.69 -4.03
CA GLU A 42 -11.90 21.14 -5.10
C GLU A 42 -10.60 21.74 -4.52
N PRO A 43 -9.46 21.60 -5.21
CA PRO A 43 -9.30 20.98 -6.54
C PRO A 43 -9.11 19.45 -6.51
N TYR A 44 -9.13 18.82 -5.33
CA TYR A 44 -8.71 17.43 -5.20
C TYR A 44 -9.72 16.43 -5.80
N VAL A 45 -11.02 16.69 -5.67
CA VAL A 45 -12.05 15.80 -6.22
C VAL A 45 -12.05 15.76 -7.76
N SER A 46 -11.58 16.82 -8.42
CA SER A 46 -11.29 16.80 -9.86
C SER A 46 -10.21 15.78 -10.25
N LEU A 47 -9.25 15.49 -9.35
CA LEU A 47 -8.21 14.48 -9.55
C LEU A 47 -8.67 13.08 -9.13
N CYS A 48 -9.43 12.99 -8.04
CA CYS A 48 -9.94 11.75 -7.48
C CYS A 48 -11.40 11.93 -7.07
N PRO A 49 -12.38 11.46 -7.87
CA PRO A 49 -13.80 11.62 -7.53
C PRO A 49 -14.20 10.84 -6.27
N ASN A 50 -13.46 9.79 -5.89
CA ASN A 50 -13.64 9.10 -4.60
C ASN A 50 -13.25 10.01 -3.42
N GLY A 51 -12.43 11.04 -3.65
CA GLY A 51 -11.98 11.98 -2.64
C GLY A 51 -11.23 11.28 -1.50
N ARG A 52 -10.29 10.41 -1.85
CA ARG A 52 -9.44 9.66 -0.91
C ARG A 52 -8.04 9.53 -1.47
N LEU A 53 -7.05 9.70 -0.61
CA LEU A 53 -5.63 9.55 -0.95
C LEU A 53 -5.21 8.07 -1.01
N PRO A 54 -4.19 7.71 -1.82
CA PRO A 54 -3.40 8.59 -2.70
C PRO A 54 -3.97 8.77 -4.11
N THR A 55 -3.45 9.81 -4.77
CA THR A 55 -3.50 10.00 -6.23
C THR A 55 -2.08 10.24 -6.73
N ILE A 56 -1.75 9.78 -7.94
CA ILE A 56 -0.54 10.20 -8.65
C ILE A 56 -0.89 10.96 -9.94
N VAL A 57 -0.01 11.87 -10.34
CA VAL A 57 0.01 12.47 -11.67
C VAL A 57 1.38 12.21 -12.28
N ASP A 58 1.39 11.40 -13.34
CA ASP A 58 2.60 11.07 -14.08
C ASP A 58 2.66 11.89 -15.38
N PRO A 59 3.52 12.92 -15.43
CA PRO A 59 3.67 13.76 -16.62
C PRO A 59 4.35 13.02 -17.78
N ASN A 60 5.09 11.94 -17.52
CA ASN A 60 5.81 11.19 -18.56
C ASN A 60 4.87 10.33 -19.42
N LYS A 61 3.67 10.02 -18.90
CA LYS A 61 2.64 9.22 -19.58
C LYS A 61 1.30 9.94 -19.70
N ASN A 62 1.22 11.20 -19.27
CA ASN A 62 0.00 11.98 -19.19
C ASN A 62 -1.13 11.22 -18.46
N MET A 63 -0.79 10.61 -17.31
CA MET A 63 -1.69 9.74 -16.56
C MET A 63 -1.99 10.33 -15.18
N THR A 64 -3.27 10.37 -14.81
CA THR A 64 -3.71 10.67 -13.44
C THR A 64 -4.46 9.45 -12.91
N LEU A 65 -4.03 8.92 -11.77
CA LEU A 65 -4.56 7.66 -11.24
C LEU A 65 -4.70 7.71 -9.72
N TRP A 66 -5.83 7.18 -9.22
CA TRP A 66 -6.12 6.97 -7.81
C TRP A 66 -6.34 5.47 -7.53
N GLU A 67 -6.61 5.10 -6.28
CA GLU A 67 -6.51 3.74 -5.74
C GLU A 67 -5.08 3.20 -5.66
N SER A 68 -4.56 3.09 -4.43
CA SER A 68 -3.17 2.69 -4.18
C SER A 68 -2.78 1.32 -4.75
N GLY A 69 -3.72 0.37 -4.90
CA GLY A 69 -3.44 -0.91 -5.56
C GLY A 69 -3.27 -0.77 -7.07
N ALA A 70 -4.16 0.00 -7.72
CA ALA A 70 -4.08 0.29 -9.14
C ALA A 70 -2.81 1.08 -9.47
N ILE A 71 -2.45 2.06 -8.65
CA ILE A 71 -1.21 2.83 -8.78
C ILE A 71 0.02 1.93 -8.74
N VAL A 72 0.10 0.98 -7.79
CA VAL A 72 1.24 0.06 -7.70
C VAL A 72 1.34 -0.81 -8.96
N ASN A 73 0.22 -1.34 -9.45
CA ASN A 73 0.20 -2.12 -10.69
C ASN A 73 0.68 -1.30 -11.89
N TYR A 74 0.18 -0.07 -12.04
CA TYR A 74 0.60 0.85 -13.08
C TYR A 74 2.11 1.13 -13.04
N LEU A 75 2.65 1.42 -11.86
CA LEU A 75 4.08 1.72 -11.70
C LEU A 75 4.94 0.50 -12.04
N ILE A 76 4.54 -0.69 -11.62
CA ILE A 76 5.24 -1.93 -11.95
C ILE A 76 5.20 -2.18 -13.47
N GLU A 77 4.02 -2.14 -14.07
CA GLU A 77 3.84 -2.42 -15.51
C GLU A 77 4.62 -1.42 -16.38
N THR A 78 4.67 -0.16 -15.96
CA THR A 78 5.26 0.93 -16.75
C THR A 78 6.76 1.09 -16.51
N TYR A 79 7.23 0.87 -15.28
CA TYR A 79 8.57 1.27 -14.82
C TYR A 79 9.41 0.14 -14.22
N ASP A 80 8.94 -1.10 -14.17
CA ASP A 80 9.73 -2.28 -13.76
C ASP A 80 9.98 -3.28 -14.92
N PRO A 81 10.58 -2.87 -16.06
CA PRO A 81 10.83 -3.78 -17.18
C PRO A 81 11.85 -4.89 -16.85
N SER A 82 12.62 -4.70 -15.77
CA SER A 82 13.60 -5.66 -15.26
C SER A 82 13.02 -6.68 -14.28
N HIS A 83 11.74 -6.56 -13.93
CA HIS A 83 11.06 -7.43 -12.96
C HIS A 83 11.81 -7.53 -11.61
N GLN A 84 12.27 -6.38 -11.11
CA GLN A 84 12.93 -6.28 -9.80
C GLN A 84 11.91 -6.47 -8.65
N LEU A 85 10.69 -5.96 -8.82
CA LEU A 85 9.61 -6.01 -7.84
C LEU A 85 8.45 -6.90 -8.28
N SER A 86 8.52 -7.47 -9.48
CA SER A 86 7.42 -8.15 -10.15
C SER A 86 7.84 -9.44 -10.84
N TYR A 87 6.86 -10.12 -11.44
CA TYR A 87 7.05 -11.30 -12.29
C TYR A 87 6.27 -11.07 -13.59
N ASP A 88 6.85 -11.43 -14.73
CA ASP A 88 6.23 -11.38 -16.06
C ASP A 88 5.46 -12.65 -16.43
N THR A 89 5.74 -13.73 -15.73
CA THR A 89 5.28 -15.08 -16.06
C THR A 89 4.22 -15.59 -15.07
N SER A 90 3.41 -16.52 -15.56
CA SER A 90 2.44 -17.27 -14.77
C SER A 90 3.14 -18.50 -14.17
N PRO A 91 2.84 -18.89 -12.91
CA PRO A 91 1.77 -18.39 -12.05
C PRO A 91 2.08 -17.17 -11.18
N GLU A 92 3.36 -16.79 -11.02
CA GLU A 92 3.82 -15.85 -10.00
C GLU A 92 3.18 -14.47 -10.14
N ARG A 93 2.99 -13.98 -11.37
CA ARG A 93 2.31 -12.70 -11.63
C ARG A 93 0.91 -12.66 -10.99
N HIS A 94 0.13 -13.71 -11.16
CA HIS A 94 -1.23 -13.79 -10.62
C HIS A 94 -1.24 -13.98 -9.10
N GLN A 95 -0.28 -14.75 -8.56
CA GLN A 95 -0.11 -14.88 -7.13
C GLN A 95 0.28 -13.55 -6.47
N LEU A 96 1.09 -12.73 -7.14
CA LEU A 96 1.45 -11.40 -6.65
C LEU A 96 0.22 -10.48 -6.58
N GLN A 97 -0.63 -10.52 -7.62
CA GLN A 97 -1.89 -9.81 -7.63
C GLN A 97 -2.83 -10.29 -6.52
N GLN A 98 -2.91 -11.61 -6.27
CA GLN A 98 -3.70 -12.16 -5.17
C GLN A 98 -3.29 -11.54 -3.82
N TRP A 99 -2.00 -11.44 -3.52
CA TRP A 99 -1.51 -10.84 -2.29
C TRP A 99 -1.75 -9.33 -2.23
N LEU A 100 -1.59 -8.61 -3.35
CA LEU A 100 -1.98 -7.20 -3.43
C LEU A 100 -3.47 -7.01 -3.13
N HIS A 101 -4.33 -7.84 -3.71
CA HIS A 101 -5.78 -7.81 -3.44
C HIS A 101 -6.10 -8.15 -1.99
N PHE A 102 -5.45 -9.16 -1.40
CA PHE A 102 -5.57 -9.46 0.03
C PHE A 102 -5.19 -8.25 0.90
N GLN A 103 -4.18 -7.48 0.50
CA GLN A 103 -3.80 -6.24 1.17
C GLN A 103 -4.90 -5.18 1.09
N VAL A 104 -5.35 -4.84 -0.13
CA VAL A 104 -6.23 -3.69 -0.34
C VAL A 104 -7.67 -3.95 0.11
N SER A 105 -8.12 -5.21 0.15
CA SER A 105 -9.48 -5.57 0.59
C SER A 105 -9.52 -6.17 2.00
N GLY A 106 -8.51 -6.97 2.38
CA GLY A 106 -8.50 -7.74 3.61
C GLY A 106 -7.68 -7.13 4.75
N GLN A 107 -6.60 -6.42 4.46
CA GLN A 107 -5.80 -5.75 5.50
C GLN A 107 -6.25 -4.30 5.69
N GLY A 108 -6.13 -3.48 4.63
CA GLY A 108 -6.32 -2.04 4.69
C GLY A 108 -7.65 -1.60 5.33
N PRO A 109 -8.81 -2.10 4.87
CA PRO A 109 -10.11 -1.71 5.41
C PRO A 109 -10.26 -2.04 6.90
N TYR A 110 -9.90 -3.25 7.33
CA TYR A 110 -10.08 -3.69 8.72
C TYR A 110 -9.14 -2.96 9.70
N TYR A 111 -7.90 -2.71 9.29
CA TYR A 111 -6.95 -1.90 10.07
C TYR A 111 -7.45 -0.45 10.17
N GLY A 112 -8.00 0.07 9.08
CA GLY A 112 -8.63 1.39 9.04
C GLY A 112 -9.82 1.50 10.01
N GLN A 113 -10.69 0.48 10.05
CA GLN A 113 -11.82 0.46 10.98
C GLN A 113 -11.38 0.40 12.43
N LEU A 114 -10.40 -0.45 12.80
CA LEU A 114 -9.86 -0.45 14.16
C LEU A 114 -9.34 0.93 14.56
N GLY A 115 -8.53 1.54 13.68
CA GLY A 115 -8.01 2.89 13.90
C GLY A 115 -9.12 3.92 14.07
N TRP A 116 -10.20 3.81 13.30
CA TRP A 116 -11.36 4.69 13.41
C TRP A 116 -12.08 4.54 14.75
N PHE A 117 -12.45 3.32 15.14
CA PHE A 117 -13.16 3.06 16.41
C PHE A 117 -12.36 3.45 17.64
N ARG A 118 -11.02 3.28 17.62
CA ARG A 118 -10.14 3.71 18.73
C ARG A 118 -10.04 5.22 18.91
N ARG A 119 -10.32 6.00 17.86
CA ARG A 119 -10.27 7.47 17.88
C ARG A 119 -11.62 8.12 18.15
N GLN A 120 -12.68 7.34 18.31
CA GLN A 120 -13.99 7.90 18.63
C GLN A 120 -14.02 8.39 20.08
N PRO A 121 -14.74 9.50 20.38
CA PRO A 121 -14.93 9.95 21.75
C PRO A 121 -15.59 8.90 22.64
N GLU A 122 -16.56 8.17 22.08
CA GLU A 122 -17.21 7.03 22.73
C GLU A 122 -16.74 5.73 22.08
N GLN A 123 -16.08 4.89 22.87
CA GLN A 123 -15.53 3.63 22.37
C GLN A 123 -16.58 2.52 22.42
N VAL A 124 -16.83 1.90 21.26
CA VAL A 124 -17.66 0.71 21.14
C VAL A 124 -16.78 -0.52 21.31
N ALA A 125 -16.66 -1.03 22.54
CA ALA A 125 -15.75 -2.12 22.90
C ALA A 125 -15.91 -3.36 21.98
N GLN A 126 -17.14 -3.78 21.71
CA GLN A 126 -17.43 -4.92 20.84
C GLN A 126 -16.89 -4.72 19.40
N ALA A 127 -16.99 -3.50 18.86
CA ALA A 127 -16.45 -3.20 17.53
C ALA A 127 -14.92 -3.24 17.54
N ILE A 128 -14.29 -2.64 18.54
CA ILE A 128 -12.83 -2.66 18.70
C ILE A 128 -12.33 -4.11 18.79
N GLU A 129 -12.95 -4.94 19.63
CA GLU A 129 -12.61 -6.36 19.78
C GLU A 129 -12.77 -7.13 18.46
N ARG A 130 -13.87 -6.92 17.74
CA ARG A 130 -14.11 -7.51 16.41
C ARG A 130 -12.99 -7.19 15.45
N TYR A 131 -12.62 -5.92 15.28
CA TYR A 131 -11.57 -5.53 14.34
C TYR A 131 -10.19 -5.96 14.82
N MET A 132 -9.90 -5.96 16.12
CA MET A 132 -8.66 -6.52 16.66
C MET A 132 -8.54 -8.02 16.37
N ALA A 133 -9.62 -8.78 16.54
CA ALA A 133 -9.64 -10.21 16.19
C ALA A 133 -9.39 -10.44 14.70
N GLU A 134 -9.99 -9.61 13.84
CA GLU A 134 -9.79 -9.72 12.40
C GLU A 134 -8.37 -9.35 11.96
N ILE A 135 -7.74 -8.35 12.60
CA ILE A 135 -6.32 -8.05 12.40
C ILE A 135 -5.44 -9.25 12.76
N ARG A 136 -5.68 -9.86 13.94
CA ARG A 136 -4.95 -11.07 14.35
C ARG A 136 -5.14 -12.21 13.34
N ARG A 137 -6.35 -12.38 12.81
CA ARG A 137 -6.65 -13.36 11.76
C ARG A 137 -5.85 -13.08 10.48
N VAL A 138 -5.84 -11.84 9.99
CA VAL A 138 -5.06 -11.44 8.80
C VAL A 138 -3.57 -11.68 9.01
N MET A 139 -3.03 -11.31 10.19
CA MET A 139 -1.63 -11.57 10.53
C MET A 139 -1.32 -13.07 10.55
N SER A 140 -2.20 -13.90 11.11
CA SER A 140 -1.99 -15.36 11.17
C SER A 140 -1.91 -16.01 9.79
N VAL A 141 -2.59 -15.46 8.78
CA VAL A 141 -2.48 -15.92 7.38
C VAL A 141 -1.06 -15.67 6.85
N LEU A 142 -0.48 -14.50 7.15
CA LEU A 142 0.88 -14.16 6.73
C LEU A 142 1.90 -15.01 7.44
N ASP A 143 1.79 -15.14 8.76
CA ASP A 143 2.69 -15.95 9.58
C ASP A 143 2.71 -17.40 9.09
N ARG A 144 1.53 -17.99 8.80
CA ARG A 144 1.42 -19.34 8.26
C ARG A 144 2.15 -19.51 6.93
N VAL A 145 2.08 -18.52 6.03
CA VAL A 145 2.74 -18.61 4.71
C VAL A 145 4.24 -18.34 4.81
N LEU A 146 4.65 -17.44 5.70
CA LEU A 146 6.03 -17.01 5.89
C LEU A 146 6.81 -17.86 6.90
N THR A 147 6.18 -18.85 7.54
CA THR A 147 6.85 -19.75 8.49
C THR A 147 8.05 -20.45 7.84
N ASP A 148 7.86 -20.98 6.63
CA ASP A 148 8.88 -21.73 5.88
C ASP A 148 9.33 -21.01 4.59
N ARG A 149 8.97 -19.72 4.44
CA ARG A 149 9.24 -18.94 3.23
C ARG A 149 9.69 -17.53 3.57
N GLU A 150 10.73 -17.06 2.88
CA GLU A 150 11.17 -15.67 3.00
C GLU A 150 10.23 -14.68 2.29
N TRP A 151 9.49 -15.16 1.27
CA TRP A 151 8.67 -14.34 0.37
C TRP A 151 7.27 -14.92 0.19
N LEU A 152 6.28 -14.05 0.01
CA LEU A 152 4.89 -14.45 -0.26
C LEU A 152 4.73 -15.17 -1.62
N VAL A 153 5.54 -14.79 -2.61
CA VAL A 153 5.50 -15.32 -3.99
C VAL A 153 6.92 -15.61 -4.46
N GLY A 154 7.09 -16.76 -5.12
CA GLY A 154 8.37 -17.22 -5.65
C GLY A 154 9.47 -17.32 -4.58
N ALA A 155 10.71 -17.19 -5.04
CA ALA A 155 11.93 -17.33 -4.24
C ALA A 155 12.76 -16.04 -4.14
N ARG A 156 12.32 -14.93 -4.76
CA ARG A 156 13.07 -13.66 -4.73
C ARG A 156 12.17 -12.45 -4.89
N MET A 157 12.50 -11.39 -4.17
CA MET A 157 12.29 -10.02 -4.62
C MET A 157 13.69 -9.44 -4.78
N GLN A 158 14.12 -9.09 -5.99
CA GLN A 158 15.49 -8.62 -6.22
C GLN A 158 15.59 -7.18 -5.76
N THR A 159 15.78 -6.97 -4.46
CA THR A 159 16.12 -5.64 -3.99
C THR A 159 17.63 -5.48 -4.00
N SER A 160 18.08 -4.54 -4.82
CA SER A 160 19.40 -3.93 -4.76
C SER A 160 19.87 -3.78 -3.29
N PRO A 161 21.15 -4.02 -2.97
CA PRO A 161 21.67 -4.00 -1.59
C PRO A 161 21.45 -2.67 -0.84
N LEU A 162 21.05 -1.59 -1.53
CA LEU A 162 20.67 -0.30 -0.96
C LEU A 162 19.25 -0.24 -0.36
N PHE A 163 18.42 -1.25 -0.59
CA PHE A 163 17.06 -1.33 -0.05
C PHE A 163 16.80 -2.76 0.45
N PRO A 164 16.52 -3.00 1.74
CA PRO A 164 16.21 -4.34 2.19
C PRO A 164 14.84 -4.72 1.63
N GLY A 165 14.80 -5.69 0.71
CA GLY A 165 13.60 -6.24 0.09
C GLY A 165 12.59 -6.82 1.06
N ARG A 166 12.94 -6.85 2.34
CA ARG A 166 11.98 -6.93 3.41
C ARG A 166 10.85 -5.91 3.26
N ILE A 167 10.93 -4.78 2.56
CA ILE A 167 9.86 -3.77 2.57
C ILE A 167 8.45 -4.30 2.24
N TRP A 168 8.26 -5.22 1.29
CA TRP A 168 6.91 -5.77 1.08
C TRP A 168 6.48 -6.63 2.29
N CYS A 169 7.33 -7.53 2.78
CA CYS A 169 7.02 -8.36 3.96
C CYS A 169 7.04 -7.58 5.31
N ARG A 170 7.84 -6.53 5.45
CA ARG A 170 8.04 -5.66 6.63
C ARG A 170 7.10 -4.48 6.67
N TRP A 171 6.48 -4.06 5.57
CA TRP A 171 5.34 -3.15 5.65
C TRP A 171 4.12 -3.92 6.17
N TRP A 172 3.94 -5.15 5.69
CA TRP A 172 2.94 -6.06 6.24
C TRP A 172 3.23 -6.44 7.71
N SER A 173 4.46 -6.78 8.07
CA SER A 173 4.84 -7.08 9.46
C SER A 173 5.07 -5.82 10.31
N GLY A 174 5.33 -4.66 9.74
CA GLY A 174 5.56 -3.40 10.46
C GLY A 174 4.28 -2.83 11.04
N THR A 175 3.14 -3.06 10.39
CA THR A 175 1.82 -2.83 11.00
C THR A 175 1.52 -3.76 12.18
N SER A 176 2.22 -4.90 12.30
CA SER A 176 2.13 -5.76 13.49
C SER A 176 2.82 -5.16 14.72
N ALA A 177 3.81 -4.26 14.55
CA ALA A 177 4.43 -3.55 15.66
C ALA A 177 3.47 -2.51 16.26
N TRP A 178 2.60 -1.91 15.45
CA TRP A 178 1.50 -1.05 15.92
C TRP A 178 0.39 -1.80 16.68
N CYS A 179 0.32 -3.13 16.55
CA CYS A 179 -0.67 -3.97 17.24
C CYS A 179 -0.08 -4.72 18.45
N ARG A 180 1.23 -4.62 18.68
CA ARG A 180 1.93 -5.26 19.80
C ARG A 180 2.09 -4.36 21.02
N ASN A 181 1.65 -3.10 20.95
CA ASN A 181 1.50 -2.19 22.08
C ASN A 181 0.04 -1.78 22.22
#